data_AF-A0A919R0B3-F1
#
_entry.id   AF-A0A919R0B3-F1
#
_cell.length_a   1.000
_cell.length_b   1.000
_cell.length_c   1.000
_cell.angle_alpha   90.00
_cell.angle_beta   90.00
_cell.angle_gamma   90.00
#
_symmetry.space_group_name_H-M   'P 1'
#
loop_
_entity.id
_entity.type
_entity.pdbx_description
1 polymer ?
#
loop_
_entity_poly.entity_id
_entity_poly.type
_entity_poly.pdbx_seq_one_letter_code
_entity_poly.pdbx_strand_id
1 'polypeptide(L)'
;MRDPELVSRAQRAAAELERAWEHWRAARGRGEDAPTESVASYVAHSLDHPWGRPRVVLGLDAEDARELAALLHRQPLGEPAW
;
A
#
# COMPACT_ATOMS: atom_id res chain seq x y z
N MET A 1 18.78 -0.49 -18.48
CA MET A 1 17.95 0.73 -18.62
C MET A 1 16.69 0.51 -17.82
N ARG A 2 16.38 1.41 -16.88
CA ARG A 2 15.21 1.30 -15.99
C ARG A 2 13.95 1.35 -16.86
N ASP A 3 13.05 0.41 -16.70
CA ASP A 3 11.79 0.43 -17.43
C ASP A 3 10.91 1.58 -16.87
N PRO A 4 10.71 2.67 -17.62
CA PRO A 4 9.93 3.81 -17.16
C PRO A 4 8.46 3.44 -16.91
N GLU A 5 7.94 2.41 -17.58
CA GLU A 5 6.57 1.94 -17.39
C GLU A 5 6.41 1.25 -16.02
N LEU A 6 7.40 0.46 -15.60
CA LEU A 6 7.38 -0.18 -14.27
C LEU A 6 7.43 0.86 -13.14
N VAL A 7 8.18 1.95 -13.33
CA VAL A 7 8.22 3.07 -12.37
C VAL A 7 6.87 3.78 -12.30
N SER A 8 6.29 4.11 -13.45
CA SER A 8 4.99 4.77 -13.52
C SER A 8 3.88 3.91 -12.91
N ARG A 9 3.91 2.60 -13.15
CA ARG A 9 2.97 1.63 -12.57
C ARG A 9 3.06 1.61 -11.04
N ALA A 10 4.27 1.58 -10.48
CA ALA A 10 4.46 1.56 -9.03
C ALA A 10 4.01 2.88 -8.37
N GLN A 11 4.27 4.03 -9.00
CA GLN A 11 3.79 5.33 -8.51
C GLN A 11 2.27 5.42 -8.52
N ARG A 12 1.63 4.98 -9.61
CA ARG A 12 0.16 4.96 -9.71
C ARG A 12 -0.45 4.03 -8.67
N ALA A 13 0.13 2.85 -8.46
CA ALA A 13 -0.29 1.91 -7.42
C ALA A 13 -0.17 2.52 -6.01
N ALA A 14 0.91 3.24 -5.71
CA ALA A 14 1.05 3.94 -4.43
C ALA A 14 -0.06 4.99 -4.23
N ALA A 15 -0.33 5.82 -5.25
CA ALA A 15 -1.36 6.85 -5.18
C ALA A 15 -2.79 6.30 -5.11
N GLU A 16 -3.06 5.16 -5.74
CA GLU A 16 -4.34 4.45 -5.60
C GLU A 16 -4.52 3.87 -4.20
N LEU A 17 -3.45 3.29 -3.65
CA LEU A 17 -3.46 2.74 -2.30
C LEU A 17 -3.69 3.81 -1.24
N GLU A 18 -3.03 4.97 -1.36
CA GLU A 18 -3.22 6.11 -0.46
C GLU A 18 -4.70 6.54 -0.42
N ARG A 19 -5.31 6.75 -1.59
CA ARG A 19 -6.73 7.15 -1.70
C ARG A 19 -7.68 6.11 -1.12
N ALA A 20 -7.44 4.82 -1.39
CA ALA A 20 -8.24 3.74 -0.84
C ALA A 20 -8.12 3.66 0.68
N TRP A 21 -6.92 3.90 1.21
CA TRP A 21 -6.64 3.89 2.65
C TRP A 21 -7.34 5.05 3.38
N GLU A 22 -7.22 6.27 2.85
CA GLU A 22 -7.92 7.45 3.36
C GLU A 22 -9.44 7.21 3.41
N HIS A 23 -10.01 6.67 2.33
CA HIS A 23 -11.45 6.39 2.27
C HIS A 23 -11.87 5.32 3.29
N TRP A 24 -11.05 4.28 3.47
CA TRP A 24 -11.29 3.22 4.45
C TRP A 24 -11.23 3.72 5.90
N ARG A 25 -10.29 4.62 6.23
CA ARG A 25 -10.20 5.26 7.56
C ARG A 25 -11.36 6.23 7.80
N ALA A 26 -11.72 7.02 6.79
CA ALA A 26 -12.87 7.94 6.86
C ALA A 26 -14.17 7.18 7.15
N ALA A 27 -14.42 6.05 6.47
CA ALA A 27 -15.59 5.19 6.70
C ALA A 27 -15.67 4.61 8.13
N ARG A 28 -14.55 4.59 8.87
CA ARG A 28 -14.47 4.14 10.27
C ARG A 28 -14.49 5.28 11.29
N GLY A 29 -14.67 6.53 10.84
CA GLY A 29 -14.61 7.71 11.71
C GLY A 29 -13.20 8.05 12.21
N ARG A 30 -12.14 7.52 11.57
CA ARG A 30 -10.74 7.75 11.95
C ARG A 30 -10.03 8.80 11.07
N GLY A 31 -10.78 9.55 10.27
CA GLY A 31 -10.23 10.48 9.29
C GLY A 31 -9.81 11.85 9.84
N GLU A 32 -10.15 12.20 11.08
CA GLU A 32 -10.09 13.59 11.55
C GLU A 32 -8.99 13.90 12.59
N ASP A 33 -8.44 12.92 13.31
CA ASP A 33 -7.69 13.21 14.55
C ASP A 33 -6.14 13.18 14.48
N ALA A 34 -5.53 12.92 13.32
CA ALA A 34 -4.08 13.04 13.19
C ALA A 34 -3.66 13.36 11.76
N PRO A 35 -2.58 14.15 11.55
CA PRO A 35 -1.96 14.28 10.24
C PRO A 35 -1.57 12.87 9.78
N THR A 36 -2.29 12.34 8.79
CA THR A 36 -2.01 11.03 8.22
C THR A 36 -0.65 11.16 7.53
N GLU A 37 0.42 10.69 8.17
CA GLU A 37 1.67 10.44 7.45
C GLU A 37 1.35 9.55 6.24
N SER A 38 2.01 9.81 5.11
CA SER A 38 1.73 9.05 3.88
C SER A 38 1.85 7.55 4.14
N VAL A 39 0.76 6.84 3.89
CA VAL A 39 0.65 5.41 4.19
C VAL A 39 1.31 4.56 3.09
N ALA A 40 1.39 5.07 1.87
CA ALA A 40 2.03 4.42 0.74
C ALA A 40 3.13 5.30 0.15
N SER A 41 4.37 4.78 0.14
CA SER A 41 5.50 5.42 -0.51
C SER A 41 6.04 4.58 -1.66
N TYR A 42 6.39 5.23 -2.76
CA TYR A 42 7.07 4.59 -3.87
C TYR A 42 8.58 4.51 -3.59
N VAL A 43 9.14 3.30 -3.67
CA VAL A 43 10.58 3.09 -3.57
C VAL A 43 11.14 2.60 -4.90
N ALA A 44 12.02 3.44 -5.43
CA ALA A 44 12.77 3.25 -6.65
C ALA A 44 13.65 1.98 -6.63
N HIS A 45 14.32 1.78 -5.50
CA HIS A 45 15.27 0.71 -5.21
C HIS A 45 15.24 0.47 -3.69
N SER A 46 15.05 -0.79 -3.27
CA SER A 46 15.16 -1.20 -1.87
C SER A 46 16.53 -1.86 -1.70
N LEU A 47 17.32 -1.39 -0.72
CA LEU A 47 18.64 -1.96 -0.42
C LEU A 47 18.51 -3.36 0.21
N ASP A 48 17.42 -3.60 0.95
CA ASP A 48 17.16 -4.84 1.68
C ASP A 48 16.50 -5.95 0.85
N HIS A 49 16.30 -5.75 -0.46
CA HIS A 49 15.69 -6.76 -1.31
C HIS A 49 16.46 -7.00 -2.62
N PRO A 50 16.76 -8.28 -2.94
CA PRO A 50 17.68 -8.63 -4.03
C PRO A 50 17.19 -8.31 -5.44
N TRP A 51 15.95 -7.84 -5.62
CA TRP A 51 15.33 -7.77 -6.94
C TRP A 51 15.22 -6.41 -7.61
N GLY A 52 15.70 -5.31 -7.04
CA GLY A 52 15.88 -4.03 -7.77
C GLY A 52 14.65 -3.46 -8.50
N ARG A 53 13.45 -4.02 -8.27
CA ARG A 53 12.20 -3.67 -8.95
C ARG A 53 11.48 -2.53 -8.21
N PRO A 54 10.84 -1.60 -8.96
CA PRO A 54 9.90 -0.60 -8.45
C PRO A 54 8.84 -1.23 -7.54
N ARG A 55 8.58 -0.65 -6.37
CA ARG A 55 7.58 -1.17 -5.40
C ARG A 55 6.92 -0.07 -4.58
N VAL A 56 5.83 -0.44 -3.91
CA VAL A 56 5.15 0.38 -2.92
C VAL A 56 5.50 -0.14 -1.53
N VAL A 57 5.83 0.76 -0.61
CA VAL A 57 6.09 0.50 0.81
C VAL A 57 4.94 1.08 1.61
N LEU A 58 4.44 0.31 2.57
CA LEU A 58 3.37 0.74 3.47
C LEU A 58 3.95 1.22 4.81
N GLY A 59 3.71 2.47 5.17
CA GLY A 59 4.00 3.04 6.49
C GLY A 59 2.73 3.01 7.35
N LEU A 60 2.58 1.96 8.15
CA LEU A 60 1.42 1.77 9.03
C LEU A 60 1.87 1.74 10.49
N ASP A 61 1.07 2.32 11.38
CA ASP A 61 1.22 2.05 12.80
C ASP A 61 0.76 0.61 13.15
N ALA A 62 1.00 0.21 14.40
CA ALA A 62 0.71 -1.14 14.85
C ALA A 62 -0.80 -1.48 14.86
N GLU A 63 -1.69 -0.50 15.05
CA GLU A 63 -3.14 -0.71 15.04
C GLU A 63 -3.63 -0.91 13.60
N ASP A 64 -3.25 0.01 12.73
CA ASP A 64 -3.59 -0.01 11.30
C ASP A 64 -3.03 -1.26 10.60
N ALA A 65 -1.80 -1.69 10.94
CA ALA A 65 -1.21 -2.92 10.42
C ALA A 65 -2.00 -4.18 10.84
N ARG A 66 -2.50 -4.22 12.08
CA ARG A 66 -3.33 -5.35 12.56
C ARG A 66 -4.68 -5.39 11.86
N GLU A 67 -5.29 -4.24 11.61
CA GLU A 67 -6.56 -4.18 10.89
C GLU A 67 -6.41 -4.59 9.43
N LEU A 68 -5.33 -4.15 8.76
CA LEU A 68 -5.01 -4.61 7.41
C LEU A 68 -4.83 -6.13 7.37
N ALA A 69 -4.08 -6.71 8.31
CA ALA A 69 -3.90 -8.15 8.40
C ALA A 69 -5.25 -8.88 8.58
N ALA A 70 -6.11 -8.38 9.45
CA ALA A 70 -7.44 -8.95 9.67
C ALA A 70 -8.36 -8.83 8.44
N LEU A 71 -8.24 -7.76 7.65
CA LEU A 71 -8.98 -7.59 6.40
C LEU A 71 -8.53 -8.59 5.34
N LEU A 72 -7.21 -8.72 5.15
CA LEU A 72 -6.63 -9.65 4.19
C LEU A 72 -6.97 -11.10 4.53
N HIS A 73 -6.98 -11.46 5.82
CA HIS A 73 -7.37 -12.79 6.27
C HIS A 73 -8.86 -13.11 6.04
N ARG A 74 -9.71 -12.08 6.04
CA ARG A 74 -11.15 -12.21 5.78
C ARG A 74 -11.50 -12.32 4.30
N GLN A 75 -10.58 -12.00 3.40
CA GLN A 75 -10.81 -12.22 1.98
C GLN A 75 -10.71 -13.71 1.69
N PRO A 76 -11.77 -14.37 1.19
CA PRO A 76 -11.57 -15.69 0.58
C PRO A 76 -10.54 -15.49 -0.52
N LEU A 77 -9.47 -16.28 -0.50
CA LEU A 77 -8.57 -16.39 -1.64
C LEU A 77 -9.43 -16.90 -2.79
N GLY A 78 -10.02 -15.99 -3.58
CA GLY A 78 -10.70 -16.36 -4.80
C GLY A 78 -9.74 -17.24 -5.58
N GLU A 79 -10.18 -18.45 -5.89
CA GLU A 79 -9.33 -19.43 -6.58
C GLU A 79 -8.63 -18.73 -7.74
N PRO A 80 -7.30 -18.85 -7.86
CA PRO A 80 -6.62 -18.24 -8.97
C PRO A 80 -7.15 -18.90 -10.24
N ALA A 81 -7.90 -18.14 -11.03
CA ALA A 81 -8.24 -18.51 -12.39
C ALA A 81 -6.94 -18.51 -13.18
N TRP A 82 -6.35 -19.69 -13.36
CA TRP A 82 -5.28 -19.96 -14.32
C TRP A 82 -5.89 -20.18 -15.69
#